data_AF-W1NV00-F1
#
_entry.id   AF-W1NV00-F1
#
_cell.length_a   1.000
_cell.length_b   1.000
_cell.length_c   1.000
_cell.angle_alpha   90.00
_cell.angle_beta   90.00
_cell.angle_gamma   90.00
#
_symmetry.space_group_name_H-M   'P 1'
#
loop_
_entity.id
_entity.type
_entity.pdbx_description
1 polymer ?
#
loop_
_entity_poly.entity_id
_entity_poly.type
_entity_poly.pdbx_seq_one_letter_code
_entity_poly.pdbx_strand_id
1 'polypeptide(L)'
;MVQGDDPGQALGNKVDIYNFGIVLWELITGKIPSENMSAVQAAFAVVNRGECPTMPRNCLATLACIITQCWDANSNARPHFSVVVQMLEEAQNEIFKMQGELSFDAYHSTLNQ
;
A
#
# COMPACT_ATOMS: atom_id res chain seq x y z
N MET A 1 22.36 5.62 25.76
CA MET A 1 21.55 4.46 26.20
C MET A 1 21.03 3.82 24.93
N VAL A 2 21.64 2.71 24.53
CA VAL A 2 21.24 2.00 23.31
C VAL A 2 19.91 1.32 23.60
N GLN A 3 18.85 1.70 22.89
CA GLN A 3 17.61 0.94 22.87
C GLN A 3 17.95 -0.43 22.31
N GLY A 4 17.98 -1.44 23.18
CA GLY A 4 17.99 -2.82 22.76
C GLY A 4 16.58 -3.13 22.28
N ASP A 5 16.37 -3.03 20.98
CA ASP A 5 15.12 -3.49 20.37
C ASP A 5 14.97 -4.98 20.67
N ASP A 6 13.91 -5.34 21.40
CA ASP A 6 13.54 -6.73 21.61
C ASP A 6 13.27 -7.35 20.21
N PRO A 7 13.98 -8.43 19.82
CA PRO A 7 13.75 -9.08 18.52
C PRO A 7 12.29 -9.48 18.30
N GLY A 8 11.52 -9.73 19.37
CA GLY A 8 10.07 -9.95 19.30
C GLY A 8 9.27 -8.73 18.84
N GLN A 9 9.63 -7.53 19.30
CA GLN A 9 8.96 -6.27 18.89
C GLN A 9 9.33 -5.88 17.45
N ALA A 10 10.58 -6.09 17.05
CA ALA A 10 11.00 -5.82 15.68
C ALA A 10 10.24 -6.67 14.66
N LEU A 11 9.98 -7.95 14.98
CA LEU A 11 9.19 -8.84 14.13
C LEU A 11 7.71 -8.42 14.08
N GLY A 12 7.12 -8.04 15.23
CA GLY A 12 5.76 -7.50 15.30
C GLY A 12 5.57 -6.30 14.37
N ASN A 13 6.49 -5.34 14.43
CA ASN A 13 6.47 -4.16 13.56
C ASN A 13 6.47 -4.54 12.07
N LYS A 14 7.27 -5.53 11.65
CA LYS A 14 7.33 -5.96 10.24
C LYS A 14 6.09 -6.74 9.79
N VAL A 15 5.40 -7.42 10.70
CA VAL A 15 4.11 -8.07 10.43
C VAL A 15 3.02 -7.02 10.25
N ASP A 16 2.99 -6.00 11.10
CA ASP A 16 2.02 -4.92 11.00
C ASP A 16 2.17 -4.11 9.70
N ILE A 17 3.40 -3.89 9.24
CA ILE A 17 3.68 -3.27 7.94
C ILE A 17 3.13 -4.10 6.78
N TYR A 18 3.28 -5.42 6.83
CA TYR A 18 2.69 -6.32 5.82
C TYR A 18 1.17 -6.19 5.79
N ASN A 19 0.52 -6.27 6.96
CA ASN A 19 -0.93 -6.16 7.07
C ASN A 19 -1.43 -4.78 6.61
N PHE A 20 -0.66 -3.72 6.87
CA PHE A 20 -0.96 -2.39 6.37
C PHE A 20 -0.92 -2.32 4.83
N GLY A 21 0.04 -2.98 4.18
CA GLY A 21 0.07 -3.11 2.72
C GLY A 21 -1.17 -3.79 2.16
N ILE A 22 -1.66 -4.83 2.83
CA ILE A 22 -2.92 -5.51 2.47
C ILE A 22 -4.11 -4.56 2.62
N VAL A 23 -4.24 -3.85 3.74
CA VAL A 23 -5.33 -2.88 3.95
C VAL A 23 -5.30 -1.77 2.90
N LEU A 24 -4.12 -1.25 2.54
CA LEU A 24 -4.00 -0.28 1.46
C LEU A 24 -4.49 -0.86 0.13
N TRP A 25 -4.14 -2.11 -0.19
CA TRP A 25 -4.64 -2.80 -1.37
C TRP A 25 -6.18 -2.96 -1.35
N GLU A 26 -6.76 -3.31 -0.20
CA GLU A 26 -8.22 -3.41 -0.02
C GLU A 26 -8.90 -2.07 -0.28
N LEU A 27 -8.34 -0.97 0.25
CA LEU A 27 -8.89 0.37 0.07
C LEU A 27 -8.87 0.83 -1.40
N ILE A 28 -7.79 0.55 -2.14
CA ILE A 28 -7.70 0.96 -3.55
C ILE A 28 -8.56 0.11 -4.47
N THR A 29 -8.82 -1.16 -4.11
CA THR A 29 -9.53 -2.11 -4.97
C THR A 29 -10.99 -2.29 -4.60
N GLY A 30 -11.35 -2.02 -3.34
CA GLY A 30 -12.65 -2.35 -2.76
C GLY A 30 -12.91 -3.85 -2.64
N LYS A 31 -11.85 -4.69 -2.68
CA LYS A 31 -11.94 -6.15 -2.69
C LYS A 31 -11.35 -6.75 -1.43
N ILE A 32 -11.75 -7.97 -1.11
CA ILE A 32 -11.13 -8.74 -0.03
C ILE A 32 -10.07 -9.67 -0.65
N PRO A 33 -8.86 -9.78 -0.07
CA PRO A 33 -7.86 -10.73 -0.52
C PRO A 33 -8.43 -12.14 -0.40
N SER A 34 -8.39 -12.90 -1.50
CA SER A 34 -8.77 -14.31 -1.50
C SER A 34 -10.20 -14.56 -0.98
N GLU A 35 -11.19 -13.80 -1.48
CA GLU A 35 -12.64 -13.87 -1.13
C GLU A 35 -13.24 -15.28 -1.01
N ASN A 36 -12.64 -16.29 -1.65
CA ASN A 36 -13.11 -17.68 -1.65
C ASN A 36 -12.25 -18.62 -0.79
N MET A 37 -11.36 -18.10 0.04
CA MET A 37 -10.47 -18.86 0.92
C MET A 37 -10.77 -18.58 2.38
N SER A 38 -10.62 -19.59 3.24
CA SER A 38 -10.55 -19.36 4.69
C SER A 38 -9.26 -18.63 5.06
N ALA A 39 -9.22 -17.98 6.23
CA ALA A 39 -8.02 -17.30 6.72
C ALA A 39 -6.78 -18.20 6.73
N VAL A 40 -6.95 -19.49 7.06
CA VAL A 40 -5.86 -20.49 7.05
C VAL A 40 -5.39 -20.78 5.63
N GLN A 41 -6.30 -20.88 4.66
CA GLN A 41 -5.95 -21.09 3.25
C GLN A 41 -5.24 -19.88 2.65
N ALA A 42 -5.70 -18.67 2.97
CA ALA A 42 -5.06 -17.43 2.56
C ALA A 42 -3.65 -17.29 3.17
N ALA A 43 -3.50 -17.53 4.47
CA ALA A 43 -2.20 -17.53 5.13
C ALA A 43 -1.26 -18.59 4.52
N PHE A 44 -1.78 -19.78 4.22
CA PHE A 44 -1.01 -20.83 3.56
C PHE A 44 -0.56 -20.41 2.15
N ALA A 45 -1.44 -19.77 1.36
CA ALA A 45 -1.12 -19.29 0.01
C ALA A 45 -0.03 -18.21 0.04
N VAL A 46 -0.13 -17.24 0.96
CA VAL A 46 0.88 -16.21 1.17
C VAL A 46 2.23 -16.84 1.53
N VAL A 47 2.27 -17.71 2.54
CA VAL A 47 3.52 -18.29 3.07
C VAL A 47 4.18 -19.26 2.09
N ASN A 48 3.39 -20.11 1.42
CA ASN A 48 3.93 -21.20 0.61
C ASN A 48 4.00 -20.91 -0.89
N ARG A 49 3.23 -19.94 -1.38
CA ARG A 49 3.17 -19.58 -2.81
C ARG A 49 3.62 -18.16 -3.10
N GLY A 50 3.85 -17.34 -2.07
CA GLY A 50 4.17 -15.92 -2.23
C GLY A 50 3.05 -15.15 -2.93
N GLU A 51 1.82 -15.65 -2.87
CA GLU A 51 0.67 -15.06 -3.55
C GLU A 51 0.25 -13.78 -2.82
N CYS A 52 0.78 -12.64 -3.30
CA CYS A 52 0.23 -11.33 -2.99
C CYS A 52 -0.93 -11.02 -3.95
N PRO A 53 -1.93 -10.25 -3.52
CA PRO A 53 -3.01 -9.82 -4.39
C PRO A 53 -2.50 -9.09 -5.65
N THR A 54 -3.12 -9.37 -6.79
CA THR A 54 -2.75 -8.70 -8.05
C THR A 54 -3.08 -7.21 -7.98
N MET A 55 -2.10 -6.37 -8.29
CA MET A 55 -2.30 -4.92 -8.39
C MET A 55 -3.17 -4.59 -9.62
N PRO A 56 -4.22 -3.75 -9.50
CA PRO A 56 -5.02 -3.36 -10.65
C PRO A 56 -4.21 -2.48 -11.61
N ARG A 57 -4.48 -2.59 -12.91
CA ARG A 57 -3.73 -1.87 -13.97
C ARG A 57 -3.83 -0.34 -13.87
N ASN A 58 -4.88 0.16 -13.25
CA ASN A 58 -5.13 1.59 -13.04
C ASN A 58 -4.73 2.08 -11.64
N CYS A 59 -3.96 1.31 -10.88
CA CYS A 59 -3.36 1.80 -9.64
C CYS A 59 -2.31 2.88 -9.97
N LEU A 60 -2.33 3.98 -9.23
CA LEU A 60 -1.25 4.97 -9.25
C LEU A 60 0.08 4.28 -8.93
N ALA A 61 1.10 4.50 -9.76
CA ALA A 61 2.40 3.83 -9.62
C ALA A 61 3.01 4.03 -8.22
N THR A 62 2.86 5.22 -7.64
CA THR A 62 3.31 5.57 -6.29
C THR A 62 2.62 4.71 -5.22
N LEU A 63 1.30 4.53 -5.30
CA LEU A 63 0.55 3.65 -4.39
C LEU A 63 0.92 2.18 -4.57
N ALA A 64 1.05 1.72 -5.81
CA ALA A 64 1.49 0.35 -6.10
C ALA A 64 2.89 0.07 -5.52
N CYS A 65 3.81 1.04 -5.61
CA CYS A 65 5.14 0.97 -5.03
C CYS A 65 5.11 0.85 -3.50
N ILE A 66 4.30 1.67 -2.82
CA ILE A 66 4.14 1.61 -1.36
C ILE A 66 3.62 0.23 -0.93
N ILE A 67 2.52 -0.23 -1.54
CA ILE A 67 1.90 -1.51 -1.22
C ILE A 67 2.89 -2.66 -1.43
N THR A 68 3.62 -2.65 -2.55
CA THR A 68 4.54 -3.73 -2.88
C THR A 68 5.74 -3.82 -1.94
N GLN A 69 6.23 -2.69 -1.44
CA GLN A 69 7.28 -2.67 -0.41
C GLN A 69 6.77 -3.13 0.96
N CYS A 70 5.54 -2.76 1.33
CA CYS A 70 4.94 -3.14 2.60
C CYS A 70 4.78 -4.67 2.74
N TRP A 71 4.40 -5.36 1.67
CA TRP A 71 4.17 -6.81 1.69
C TRP A 71 5.34 -7.65 1.16
N ASP A 72 6.56 -7.10 1.12
CA ASP A 72 7.73 -7.83 0.62
C ASP A 72 7.92 -9.18 1.36
N ALA A 73 8.28 -10.22 0.61
CA ALA A 73 8.50 -11.56 1.16
C ALA A 73 9.64 -11.56 2.20
N ASN A 74 10.66 -10.73 1.99
CA ASN A 74 11.70 -10.47 2.96
C ASN A 74 11.23 -9.42 3.98
N SER A 75 10.96 -9.84 5.22
CA SER A 75 10.54 -8.94 6.30
C SER A 75 11.51 -7.79 6.58
N ASN A 76 12.80 -7.97 6.30
CA ASN A 76 13.81 -6.92 6.48
C ASN A 76 13.78 -5.87 5.38
N ALA A 77 13.27 -6.20 4.19
CA ALA A 77 13.11 -5.27 3.08
C ALA A 77 11.91 -4.34 3.27
N ARG A 78 10.96 -4.71 4.14
CA ARG A 78 9.78 -3.89 4.43
C ARG A 78 10.21 -2.57 5.10
N PRO A 79 9.68 -1.42 4.65
CA PRO A 79 10.02 -0.10 5.21
C PRO A 79 9.53 0.04 6.65
N HIS A 80 10.10 0.95 7.43
CA HIS A 80 9.49 1.34 8.71
C HIS A 80 8.24 2.20 8.47
N PHE A 81 7.29 2.20 9.41
CA PHE A 81 6.08 3.03 9.30
C PHE A 81 6.38 4.52 9.06
N SER A 82 7.46 5.06 9.64
CA SER A 82 7.88 6.45 9.37
C SER A 82 8.14 6.70 7.88
N VAL A 83 8.78 5.75 7.20
CA VAL A 83 9.03 5.80 5.75
C VAL A 83 7.72 5.64 4.98
N VAL A 84 6.85 4.72 5.40
CA VAL A 84 5.53 4.50 4.76
C VAL A 84 4.68 5.78 4.82
N VAL A 85 4.64 6.47 5.96
CA VAL A 85 3.92 7.75 6.13
C VAL A 85 4.48 8.81 5.17
N GLN A 86 5.81 8.96 5.11
CA GLN A 86 6.43 9.91 4.19
C GLN A 86 6.05 9.62 2.73
N MET A 87 6.10 8.35 2.30
CA MET A 87 5.72 7.96 0.93
C MET A 87 4.24 8.26 0.65
N LEU A 88 3.35 8.07 1.64
CA LEU A 88 1.93 8.39 1.50
C LEU A 88 1.68 9.90 1.40
N GLU A 89 2.40 10.72 2.15
CA GLU A 89 2.35 12.18 2.05
C GLU A 89 2.81 12.67 0.66
N GLU A 90 3.88 12.07 0.12
CA GLU A 90 4.35 12.33 -1.24
C GLU A 90 3.30 11.94 -2.29
N ALA A 91 2.71 10.74 -2.17
CA ALA A 91 1.64 10.28 -3.06
C ALA A 91 0.41 11.18 -2.99
N GLN A 92 0.03 11.62 -1.79
CA GLN A 92 -1.09 12.56 -1.58
C GLN A 92 -0.84 13.88 -2.32
N ASN A 93 0.37 14.42 -2.23
CA ASN A 93 0.75 15.65 -2.94
C ASN A 93 0.71 15.49 -4.46
N GLU A 94 1.12 14.34 -5.00
CA GLU A 94 1.01 14.03 -6.44
C GLU A 94 -0.45 13.99 -6.89
N ILE A 95 -1.31 13.30 -6.13
CA ILE A 95 -2.74 13.19 -6.42
C ILE A 95 -3.40 14.57 -6.42
N PHE A 96 -3.11 15.42 -5.43
CA PHE A 96 -3.66 16.78 -5.38
C PHE A 96 -3.22 17.65 -6.56
N LYS A 97 -1.98 17.51 -7.02
CA LYS A 97 -1.49 18.22 -8.22
C LYS A 97 -2.24 17.77 -9.48
N MET A 98 -2.44 16.46 -9.67
CA MET A 98 -3.19 15.91 -10.80
C MET A 98 -4.66 16.35 -10.79
N GLN A 99 -5.27 16.50 -9.62
CA GLN A 99 -6.65 17.01 -9.48
C GLN A 99 -6.73 18.53 -9.67
N GLY A 100 -5.67 19.28 -9.34
CA GLY A 100 -5.57 20.72 -9.58
C GLY A 100 -5.59 21.09 -11.07
N GLU A 101 -5.07 20.22 -11.95
CA GLU A 101 -5.12 20.40 -13.41
C GLU A 101 -6.50 20.05 -14.01
N LEU A 102 -7.29 19.20 -13.34
CA LEU A 102 -8.64 18.82 -13.80
C LEU A 102 -9.73 19.86 -13.46
N SER A 103 -9.43 20.87 -12.63
CA SER A 103 -10.46 21.75 -12.05
C SER A 103 -10.54 23.16 -12.64
N PHE A 104 -9.60 23.63 -13.45
CA PHE A 104 -9.65 25.00 -13.98
C PHE A 104 -9.86 25.06 -15.50
N ASP A 105 -9.10 24.27 -16.27
CA ASP A 105 -9.13 24.36 -17.73
C ASP A 105 -10.39 23.73 -18.35
N ALA A 106 -10.87 22.60 -17.79
CA ALA A 106 -12.09 21.93 -18.27
C ALA A 106 -13.38 22.72 -17.93
N TYR A 107 -13.38 23.47 -16.83
CA TYR A 107 -14.52 24.30 -16.43
C TYR A 107 -14.59 25.60 -17.26
N HIS A 108 -13.45 26.20 -17.60
CA HIS A 108 -13.41 27.39 -18.44
C HIS A 108 -13.57 27.11 -19.94
N SER A 109 -13.23 25.92 -20.44
CA SER A 109 -13.49 25.57 -21.86
C SER A 109 -14.97 25.28 -22.15
N THR A 110 -15.73 24.84 -21.14
CA THR A 110 -17.16 24.53 -21.26
C THR A 110 -18.06 25.75 -21.04
N LEU A 111 -17.56 26.79 -20.36
CA LEU A 111 -18.30 28.04 -20.11
C LEU A 111 -18.07 29.15 -21.14
N ASN A 112 -17.14 28.96 -22.08
CA ASN A 112 -16.83 29.91 -23.16
C ASN A 112 -17.19 29.37 -24.55
N GLN A 113 -18.17 28.45 -24.64
CA GLN A 113 -18.68 27.93 -25.90
C GLN A 113 -20.19 28.14 -26.04
#